data_AF-A0A1V5I9D1-F1
#
_entry.id   AF-A0A1V5I9D1-F1
#
_cell.length_a   1.000
_cell.length_b   1.000
_cell.length_c   1.000
_cell.angle_alpha   90.00
_cell.angle_beta   90.00
_cell.angle_gamma   90.00
#
_symmetry.space_group_name_H-M   'P 1'
#
loop_
_entity.id
_entity.type
_entity.pdbx_description
1 polymer ?
#
loop_
_entity_poly.entity_id
_entity_poly.type
_entity_poly.pdbx_seq_one_letter_code
_entity_poly.pdbx_strand_id
1 'polypeptide(L)'
;MWTVTAKAYLREADPVFRVLVCAVLPTGAEREVLACDHAAREVFGEPDGVLFESYGCSDLVEKVRGAELVSPTLQRQHGLFSRLHRLMAEGRIQFPADAGRDPRTGTPGLLKSELVTFAYDCEREGATKFGTQRGAHDDTVYSLAWACEACDGEAQERKFWWQDKQFVRELYGVGGDEDAAPEPDPARHLTDPLAVHRAALANL
;
A
#
# COMPACT_ATOMS: atom_id res chain seq x y z
N MET A 1 -11.48 -7.31 -6.49
CA MET A 1 -11.28 -6.51 -5.26
C MET A 1 -9.82 -6.62 -4.88
N TRP A 2 -9.24 -5.53 -4.39
CA TRP A 2 -7.80 -5.36 -4.37
C TRP A 2 -7.41 -4.74 -3.04
N THR A 3 -6.52 -5.42 -2.32
CA THR A 3 -6.06 -4.98 -1.01
C THR A 3 -4.61 -4.55 -1.13
N VAL A 4 -4.39 -3.24 -0.96
CA VAL A 4 -3.05 -2.71 -0.78
C VAL A 4 -2.90 -2.34 0.68
N THR A 5 -1.96 -3.00 1.35
CA THR A 5 -1.50 -2.62 2.68
C THR A 5 -0.20 -1.86 2.51
N ALA A 6 -0.22 -0.57 2.84
CA ALA A 6 0.98 0.26 2.91
C ALA A 6 1.27 0.60 4.38
N LYS A 7 2.54 0.85 4.68
CA LYS A 7 2.96 1.55 5.91
C LYS A 7 3.59 2.88 5.53
N ALA A 8 3.26 3.92 6.28
CA ALA A 8 3.95 5.20 6.18
C ALA A 8 4.99 5.32 7.30
N TYR A 9 6.09 6.00 7.00
CA TYR A 9 7.05 6.47 7.99
C TYR A 9 7.47 7.89 7.62
N LEU A 10 7.81 8.70 8.62
CA LEU A 10 8.24 10.08 8.37
C LEU A 10 9.72 10.13 7.97
N ARG A 11 10.03 10.91 6.93
CA ARG A 11 11.36 11.38 6.61
C ARG A 11 11.34 12.91 6.62
N GLU A 12 12.09 13.51 7.53
CA GLU A 12 12.30 14.98 7.56
C GLU A 12 11.00 15.80 7.55
N ALA A 13 9.99 15.34 8.30
CA ALA A 13 8.63 15.90 8.44
C ALA A 13 7.63 15.56 7.32
N ASP A 14 8.03 14.80 6.31
CA ASP A 14 7.17 14.35 5.22
C ASP A 14 6.97 12.83 5.20
N PRO A 15 5.77 12.31 4.87
CA PRO A 15 5.56 10.87 4.84
C PRO A 15 6.21 10.22 3.62
N VAL A 16 6.95 9.14 3.87
CA VAL A 16 7.43 8.17 2.88
C VAL A 16 6.64 6.89 3.08
N PHE A 17 6.13 6.34 1.97
CA PHE A 17 5.25 5.19 1.97
C PHE A 17 6.01 3.97 1.49
N ARG A 18 5.92 2.88 2.24
CA ARG A 18 6.36 1.56 1.79
C ARG A 18 5.13 0.68 1.61
N VAL A 19 4.90 0.25 0.38
CA VAL A 19 3.89 -0.77 0.09
C VAL A 19 4.39 -2.09 0.67
N LEU A 20 3.62 -2.71 1.55
CA LEU A 20 3.97 -3.98 2.18
C LEU A 20 3.37 -5.16 1.42
N VAL A 21 2.09 -5.03 1.08
CA VAL A 21 1.33 -6.03 0.35
C VAL A 21 0.50 -5.30 -0.69
N CYS A 22 0.52 -5.80 -1.91
CA CYS A 22 -0.45 -5.46 -2.95
C CYS A 22 -1.00 -6.79 -3.46
N ALA A 23 -2.08 -7.26 -2.83
CA ALA A 23 -2.70 -8.52 -3.15
C ALA A 23 -3.84 -8.31 -4.14
N VAL A 24 -3.81 -9.14 -5.17
CA VAL A 24 -4.85 -9.18 -6.18
C VAL A 24 -5.73 -10.38 -5.90
N LEU A 25 -6.97 -10.13 -5.49
CA LEU A 25 -7.88 -11.20 -5.11
C LEU A 25 -8.63 -11.72 -6.35
N PRO A 26 -8.55 -13.03 -6.68
CA PRO A 26 -9.11 -13.57 -7.91
C PRO A 26 -10.60 -13.34 -8.07
N THR A 27 -11.37 -13.45 -6.98
CA THR A 27 -12.82 -13.24 -7.00
C THR A 27 -13.22 -11.98 -6.23
N GLY A 28 -12.41 -11.57 -5.25
CA GLY A 28 -12.78 -10.49 -4.34
C GLY A 28 -13.95 -10.87 -3.42
N ALA A 29 -14.23 -12.18 -3.28
CA ALA A 29 -15.22 -12.64 -2.32
C ALA A 29 -14.79 -12.30 -0.90
N GLU A 30 -15.75 -12.00 -0.02
CA GLU A 30 -15.51 -11.61 1.37
C GLU A 30 -14.43 -12.44 2.08
N ARG A 31 -14.50 -13.77 1.97
CA ARG A 31 -13.53 -14.68 2.58
C ARG A 31 -12.08 -14.41 2.16
N GLU A 32 -11.86 -14.03 0.90
CA GLU A 32 -10.51 -13.75 0.37
C GLU A 32 -9.97 -12.45 0.98
N VAL A 33 -10.84 -11.46 1.16
CA VAL A 33 -10.49 -10.16 1.75
C VAL A 33 -10.12 -10.33 3.21
N LEU A 34 -10.97 -11.03 3.97
CA LEU A 34 -10.75 -11.24 5.40
C LEU A 34 -9.50 -12.09 5.65
N ALA A 35 -9.27 -13.12 4.83
CA ALA A 35 -8.04 -13.91 4.89
C ALA A 35 -6.80 -13.05 4.58
N CYS A 36 -6.88 -12.17 3.58
CA CYS A 36 -5.79 -11.27 3.24
C CYS A 36 -5.50 -10.24 4.34
N ASP A 37 -6.54 -9.61 4.91
CA ASP A 37 -6.39 -8.67 6.05
C ASP A 37 -5.79 -9.37 7.27
N HIS A 38 -6.30 -10.56 7.62
CA HIS A 38 -5.77 -11.34 8.73
C HIS A 38 -4.29 -11.68 8.53
N ALA A 39 -3.93 -12.23 7.36
CA ALA A 39 -2.54 -12.57 7.06
C ALA A 39 -1.62 -11.34 7.07
N ALA A 40 -2.09 -10.19 6.57
CA ALA A 40 -1.34 -8.95 6.63
C ALA A 40 -1.11 -8.50 8.08
N ARG A 41 -2.13 -8.59 8.94
CA ARG A 41 -2.03 -8.24 10.37
C ARG A 41 -1.11 -9.17 11.15
N GLU A 42 -1.12 -10.46 10.85
CA GLU A 42 -0.21 -11.43 11.48
C GLU A 42 1.26 -11.11 11.19
N VAL A 43 1.58 -10.70 9.96
CA VAL A 43 2.96 -10.43 9.53
C VAL A 43 3.41 -9.01 9.90
N PHE A 44 2.52 -8.03 9.75
CA PHE A 44 2.88 -6.62 9.82
C PHE A 44 2.28 -5.89 11.02
N GLY A 45 1.42 -6.52 11.80
CA GLY A 45 0.67 -5.88 12.89
C GLY A 45 -0.50 -5.03 12.38
N GLU A 46 -1.06 -4.22 13.28
CA GLU A 46 -2.22 -3.38 12.97
C GLU A 46 -1.86 -2.27 11.97
N PRO A 47 -2.66 -2.06 10.91
CA PRO A 47 -2.48 -0.93 10.00
C PRO A 47 -2.83 0.40 10.69
N ASP A 48 -2.19 1.49 10.25
CA ASP A 48 -2.51 2.86 10.72
C ASP A 48 -3.88 3.35 10.19
N GLY A 49 -4.41 2.73 9.14
CA GLY A 49 -5.74 3.03 8.66
C GLY A 49 -6.18 2.05 7.57
N VAL A 50 -7.49 1.87 7.42
CA VAL A 50 -8.08 1.03 6.37
C VAL A 50 -9.22 1.81 5.74
N LEU A 51 -9.08 2.18 4.47
CA LEU A 51 -10.14 2.83 3.70
C LEU A 51 -10.71 1.87 2.67
N PHE A 52 -12.02 1.68 2.71
CA PHE A 52 -12.77 0.89 1.77
C PHE A 52 -13.65 1.79 0.92
N GLU A 53 -13.51 1.66 -0.40
CA GLU A 53 -14.41 2.36 -1.30
C GLU A 53 -15.85 1.86 -1.09
N SER A 54 -16.80 2.79 -0.93
CA SER A 54 -18.19 2.48 -0.59
C SER A 54 -18.85 1.53 -1.58
N TYR A 55 -18.40 1.55 -2.84
CA TYR A 55 -18.88 0.65 -3.87
C TYR A 55 -18.22 -0.73 -3.72
N GLY A 56 -18.98 -1.72 -3.25
CA GLY A 56 -18.52 -3.12 -3.19
C GLY A 56 -17.81 -3.56 -1.91
N CYS A 57 -17.74 -2.70 -0.89
CA CYS A 57 -17.14 -3.04 0.42
C CYS A 57 -18.04 -2.74 1.63
N SER A 58 -19.31 -2.39 1.41
CA SER A 58 -20.22 -1.98 2.50
C SER A 58 -20.50 -3.10 3.50
N ASP A 59 -20.48 -4.35 3.05
CA ASP A 59 -20.62 -5.57 3.84
C ASP A 59 -19.34 -5.97 4.58
N LEU A 60 -18.20 -5.41 4.19
CA LEU A 60 -16.87 -5.73 4.72
C LEU A 60 -16.41 -4.77 5.82
N VAL A 61 -16.87 -3.52 5.80
CA VAL A 61 -16.38 -2.49 6.72
C VAL A 61 -16.57 -2.87 8.19
N GLU A 62 -17.68 -3.51 8.53
CA GLU A 62 -17.97 -3.93 9.91
C GLU A 62 -17.14 -5.15 10.35
N LYS A 63 -16.51 -5.85 9.40
CA LYS A 63 -15.76 -7.09 9.60
C LYS A 63 -14.25 -6.86 9.66
N VAL A 64 -13.78 -5.71 9.16
CA VAL A 64 -12.37 -5.34 9.17
C VAL A 64 -12.15 -4.22 10.19
N ARG A 65 -11.35 -4.52 11.22
CA ARG A 65 -11.11 -3.60 12.33
C ARG A 65 -10.49 -2.29 11.84
N GLY A 66 -11.10 -1.17 12.18
CA GLY A 66 -10.60 0.16 11.81
C GLY A 66 -10.81 0.51 10.33
N ALA A 67 -11.64 -0.25 9.62
CA ALA A 67 -12.05 0.11 8.27
C ALA A 67 -13.09 1.22 8.27
N GLU A 68 -12.96 2.14 7.32
CA GLU A 68 -13.91 3.21 7.06
C GLU A 68 -14.39 3.15 5.61
N LEU A 69 -15.69 3.40 5.39
CA LEU A 69 -16.22 3.55 4.04
C LEU A 69 -15.97 4.95 3.51
N VAL A 70 -15.46 5.04 2.29
CA VAL A 70 -15.19 6.29 1.59
C VAL A 70 -15.90 6.32 0.24
N SER A 71 -16.63 7.40 -0.01
CA SER A 71 -17.25 7.62 -1.31
C SER A 71 -16.22 8.16 -2.32
N PRO A 72 -16.07 7.55 -3.51
CA PRO A 72 -15.09 7.93 -4.51
C PRO A 72 -15.60 9.12 -5.36
N THR A 73 -15.87 10.27 -4.73
CA THR A 73 -16.33 11.45 -5.46
C THR A 73 -15.24 11.96 -6.41
N LEU A 74 -15.63 12.61 -7.52
CA LEU A 74 -14.67 13.20 -8.47
C LEU A 74 -13.65 14.11 -7.76
N GLN A 75 -14.12 14.99 -6.87
CA GLN A 75 -13.26 15.87 -6.09
C GLN A 75 -12.24 15.09 -5.25
N ARG A 76 -12.65 13.98 -4.63
CA ARG A 76 -11.77 13.17 -3.80
C ARG A 76 -10.75 12.41 -4.65
N GLN A 77 -11.19 11.81 -5.76
CA GLN A 77 -10.29 11.16 -6.74
C GLN A 77 -9.23 12.15 -7.27
N HIS A 78 -9.64 13.38 -7.61
CA HIS A 78 -8.71 14.43 -8.02
C HIS A 78 -7.64 14.72 -6.96
N GLY A 79 -8.03 14.90 -5.70
CA GLY A 79 -7.08 15.13 -4.61
C GLY A 79 -6.14 13.95 -4.41
N LEU A 80 -6.71 12.76 -4.39
CA LEU A 80 -6.03 11.47 -4.19
C LEU A 80 -4.96 11.21 -5.29
N PHE A 81 -5.31 11.36 -6.56
CA PHE A 81 -4.38 11.11 -7.67
C PHE A 81 -3.38 12.24 -7.89
N SER A 82 -3.75 13.50 -7.64
CA SER A 82 -2.79 14.61 -7.66
C SER A 82 -1.72 14.41 -6.59
N ARG A 83 -2.13 13.97 -5.39
CA ARG A 83 -1.23 13.62 -4.30
C ARG A 83 -0.36 12.42 -4.66
N LEU A 84 -0.94 11.33 -5.17
CA LEU A 84 -0.17 10.15 -5.59
C LEU A 84 0.91 10.52 -6.61
N HIS A 85 0.56 11.31 -7.62
CA HIS A 85 1.52 11.81 -8.60
C HIS A 85 2.68 12.57 -7.95
N ARG A 86 2.38 13.48 -7.01
CA ARG A 86 3.41 14.21 -6.26
C ARG A 86 4.33 13.27 -5.48
N LEU A 87 3.78 12.33 -4.72
CA LEU A 87 4.55 11.34 -3.95
C LEU A 87 5.46 10.49 -4.85
N MET A 88 4.97 10.11 -6.04
CA MET A 88 5.75 9.37 -7.02
C MET A 88 6.88 10.22 -7.63
N ALA A 89 6.59 11.46 -8.03
CA ALA A 89 7.57 12.37 -8.60
C ALA A 89 8.69 12.72 -7.61
N GLU A 90 8.36 12.80 -6.32
CA GLU A 90 9.29 13.05 -5.23
C GLU A 90 10.03 11.78 -4.74
N GLY A 91 9.75 10.60 -5.34
CA GLY A 91 10.38 9.33 -4.95
C GLY A 91 10.01 8.86 -3.54
N ARG A 92 8.82 9.23 -3.05
CA ARG A 92 8.34 8.96 -1.69
C ARG A 92 7.54 7.68 -1.55
N ILE A 93 7.42 6.88 -2.61
CA ILE A 93 6.76 5.57 -2.55
C ILE A 93 7.77 4.49 -2.92
N GLN A 94 7.92 3.52 -2.03
CA GLN A 94 8.74 2.32 -2.22
C GLN A 94 7.84 1.12 -2.46
N PHE A 95 8.17 0.34 -3.49
CA PHE A 95 7.43 -0.85 -3.89
C PHE A 95 8.30 -2.10 -3.78
N PRO A 96 7.74 -3.25 -3.36
CA PRO A 96 8.37 -4.53 -3.61
C PRO A 96 8.42 -4.78 -5.12
N ALA A 97 9.47 -5.47 -5.59
CA ALA A 97 9.66 -5.72 -7.02
C ALA A 97 8.49 -6.51 -7.65
N ASP A 98 7.81 -7.32 -6.85
CA ASP A 98 6.66 -8.14 -7.23
C ASP A 98 5.31 -7.58 -6.72
N ALA A 99 5.23 -6.28 -6.43
CA ALA A 99 4.00 -5.62 -6.01
C ALA A 99 2.86 -5.87 -7.01
N GLY A 100 1.81 -6.57 -6.55
CA GLY A 100 0.72 -7.02 -7.40
C GLY A 100 1.13 -8.22 -8.23
N ARG A 101 0.51 -9.38 -8.00
CA ARG A 101 0.62 -10.54 -8.89
C ARG A 101 -0.71 -10.73 -9.61
N ASP A 102 -0.67 -10.76 -10.93
CA ASP A 102 -1.86 -11.05 -11.74
C ASP A 102 -2.36 -12.48 -11.43
N PRO A 103 -3.60 -12.66 -10.93
CA PRO A 103 -4.13 -13.97 -10.55
C PRO A 103 -4.45 -14.84 -11.76
N ARG A 104 -4.62 -14.25 -12.96
CA ARG A 104 -4.93 -14.98 -14.19
C ARG A 104 -3.67 -15.54 -14.84
N THR A 105 -2.60 -14.75 -14.87
CA THR A 105 -1.36 -15.11 -15.56
C THR A 105 -0.23 -15.51 -14.62
N GLY A 106 -0.37 -15.23 -13.32
CA GLY A 106 0.68 -15.41 -12.32
C GLY A 106 1.81 -14.37 -12.42
N THR A 107 1.70 -13.39 -13.32
CA THR A 107 2.78 -12.43 -13.60
C THR A 107 2.95 -11.45 -12.42
N PRO A 108 4.16 -11.32 -11.82
CA PRO A 108 4.43 -10.35 -10.77
C PRO A 108 4.58 -8.93 -11.33
N GLY A 109 4.39 -7.92 -10.48
CA GLY A 109 4.61 -6.50 -10.83
C GLY A 109 3.43 -5.81 -11.52
N LEU A 110 2.20 -6.32 -11.33
CA LEU A 110 0.99 -5.74 -11.92
C LEU A 110 0.80 -4.27 -11.51
N LEU A 111 1.04 -3.91 -10.24
CA LEU A 111 0.92 -2.52 -9.78
C LEU A 111 1.83 -1.59 -10.59
N LYS A 112 3.08 -2.02 -10.84
CA LYS A 112 4.02 -1.24 -11.63
C LYS A 112 3.55 -1.09 -13.07
N SER A 113 2.99 -2.16 -13.65
CA SER A 113 2.44 -2.13 -15.01
C SER A 113 1.26 -1.15 -15.12
N GLU A 114 0.35 -1.16 -14.15
CA GLU A 114 -0.79 -0.23 -14.11
C GLU A 114 -0.31 1.21 -13.91
N LEU A 115 0.61 1.47 -12.97
CA LEU A 115 1.18 2.81 -12.73
C LEU A 115 1.83 3.43 -13.98
N VAL A 116 2.49 2.64 -14.82
CA VAL A 116 3.12 3.13 -16.08
C VAL A 116 2.09 3.55 -17.11
N THR A 117 0.90 2.94 -17.10
CA THR A 117 -0.16 3.18 -18.08
C THR A 117 -1.29 4.06 -17.56
N PHE A 118 -1.27 4.38 -16.26
CA PHE A 118 -2.21 5.26 -15.61
C PHE A 118 -2.03 6.70 -16.10
N ALA A 119 -3.10 7.30 -16.59
CA ALA A 119 -3.09 8.65 -17.14
C ALA A 119 -4.30 9.43 -16.63
N TYR A 120 -4.35 10.72 -16.99
CA TYR A 120 -5.56 11.51 -16.87
C TYR A 120 -5.95 12.06 -18.23
N ASP A 121 -7.26 12.18 -18.44
CA ASP A 121 -7.84 12.83 -19.61
C ASP A 121 -8.53 14.13 -19.17
N CYS A 122 -8.30 15.18 -19.93
CA CYS A 122 -8.98 16.46 -19.80
C CYS A 122 -9.88 16.63 -21.03
N GLU A 123 -11.01 15.92 -21.05
CA GLU A 123 -12.00 16.16 -22.10
C GLU A 123 -12.56 17.59 -22.03
N ARG A 124 -13.09 18.06 -23.16
CA ARG A 124 -13.40 19.46 -23.52
C ARG A 124 -14.37 20.23 -22.61
N GLU A 125 -14.85 19.65 -21.51
CA GLU A 125 -15.82 20.27 -20.59
C GLU A 125 -15.34 20.34 -19.12
N GLY A 126 -14.02 20.33 -18.90
CA GLY A 126 -13.41 20.76 -17.64
C GLY A 126 -13.38 19.74 -16.50
N ALA A 127 -13.98 18.55 -16.68
CA ALA A 127 -13.80 17.43 -15.76
C ALA A 127 -12.55 16.64 -16.14
N THR A 128 -11.62 16.47 -15.20
CA THR A 128 -10.48 15.56 -15.41
C THR A 128 -10.89 14.16 -14.98
N LYS A 129 -10.58 13.16 -15.79
CA LYS A 129 -10.82 11.77 -15.48
C LYS A 129 -9.48 11.06 -15.33
N PHE A 130 -9.30 10.31 -14.25
CA PHE A 130 -8.14 9.46 -14.02
C PHE A 130 -8.46 8.02 -14.41
N GLY A 131 -7.46 7.30 -14.91
CA GLY A 131 -7.59 5.88 -15.23
C GLY A 131 -6.60 5.43 -16.30
N THR A 132 -6.60 4.14 -16.61
CA THR A 132 -5.83 3.63 -17.74
C THR A 132 -6.59 3.83 -19.06
N GLN A 133 -5.86 4.18 -20.12
CA GLN A 133 -6.46 4.35 -21.44
C GLN A 133 -6.69 2.96 -22.09
N ARG A 134 -7.88 2.73 -22.66
CA ARG A 134 -8.25 1.54 -23.45
C ARG A 134 -8.61 0.26 -22.69
N GLY A 135 -9.30 0.37 -21.56
CA GLY A 135 -9.91 -0.79 -20.88
C GLY A 135 -8.91 -1.71 -20.18
N ALA A 136 -7.73 -1.19 -19.88
CA ALA A 136 -6.83 -1.82 -18.92
C ALA A 136 -7.37 -1.64 -17.48
N HIS A 137 -6.85 -2.42 -16.55
CA HIS A 137 -7.20 -2.31 -15.13
C HIS A 137 -6.39 -1.20 -14.47
N ASP A 138 -6.99 -0.48 -13.54
CA ASP A 138 -6.35 0.55 -12.71
C ASP A 138 -6.58 0.33 -11.20
N ASP A 139 -7.16 -0.82 -10.86
CA ASP A 139 -7.60 -1.13 -9.53
C ASP A 139 -6.44 -1.09 -8.50
N THR A 140 -5.24 -1.55 -8.88
CA THR A 140 -4.10 -1.53 -7.95
C THR A 140 -3.61 -0.11 -7.67
N VAL A 141 -3.77 0.80 -8.65
CA VAL A 141 -3.43 2.22 -8.50
C VAL A 141 -4.42 2.90 -7.58
N TYR A 142 -5.72 2.60 -7.71
CA TYR A 142 -6.76 3.05 -6.79
C TYR A 142 -6.49 2.56 -5.36
N SER A 143 -6.23 1.27 -5.18
CA SER A 143 -5.91 0.70 -3.86
C SER A 143 -4.67 1.32 -3.24
N LEU A 144 -3.60 1.57 -4.02
CA LEU A 144 -2.40 2.26 -3.53
C LEU A 144 -2.74 3.67 -3.04
N ALA A 145 -3.52 4.41 -3.82
CA ALA A 145 -3.85 5.78 -3.52
C ALA A 145 -4.73 5.88 -2.25
N TRP A 146 -5.68 4.95 -2.07
CA TRP A 146 -6.44 4.82 -0.82
C TRP A 146 -5.57 4.43 0.38
N ALA A 147 -4.60 3.52 0.19
CA ALA A 147 -3.67 3.14 1.26
C ALA A 147 -2.79 4.31 1.71
N CYS A 148 -2.29 5.12 0.77
CA CYS A 148 -1.54 6.34 1.10
C CYS A 148 -2.40 7.36 1.86
N GLU A 149 -3.67 7.52 1.49
CA GLU A 149 -4.61 8.40 2.18
C GLU A 149 -4.92 7.90 3.59
N ALA A 150 -5.15 6.60 3.75
CA ALA A 150 -5.44 5.96 5.04
C ALA A 150 -4.32 6.20 6.06
N CYS A 151 -3.06 6.13 5.62
CA CYS A 151 -1.91 6.32 6.48
C CYS A 151 -1.68 7.79 6.91
N ASP A 152 -2.29 8.76 6.20
CA ASP A 152 -2.02 10.18 6.45
C ASP A 152 -2.88 10.77 7.57
N GLY A 153 -4.11 10.25 7.72
CA GLY A 153 -5.05 10.71 8.75
C GLY A 153 -4.49 10.57 10.17
N GLU A 154 -3.72 9.50 10.44
CA GLU A 154 -3.08 9.27 11.73
C GLU A 154 -1.62 9.74 11.82
N ALA A 155 -0.87 9.85 10.71
CA ALA A 155 0.54 10.30 10.75
C ALA A 155 0.69 11.74 11.26
N GLN A 156 -0.33 12.59 11.10
CA GLN A 156 -0.34 13.95 11.66
C GLN A 156 -0.69 13.99 13.16
N GLU A 157 -1.48 13.05 13.67
CA GLU A 157 -1.86 12.99 15.10
C GLU A 157 -0.90 12.14 15.95
N ARG A 158 -0.28 11.08 15.38
CA ARG A 158 0.69 10.20 16.05
C ARG A 158 2.10 10.78 16.13
N LYS A 159 2.20 12.09 16.33
CA LYS A 159 3.43 12.86 16.60
C LYS A 159 4.19 12.42 17.87
N PHE A 160 3.87 11.29 18.50
CA PHE A 160 4.26 11.02 19.88
C PHE A 160 4.64 9.58 20.26
N TRP A 161 4.57 8.56 19.39
CA TRP A 161 4.71 7.16 19.87
C TRP A 161 5.76 6.26 19.21
N TRP A 162 6.41 6.65 18.13
CA TRP A 162 7.45 5.81 17.48
C TRP A 162 8.89 6.16 17.90
N GLN A 163 9.09 6.56 19.16
CA GLN A 163 10.41 6.56 19.80
C GLN A 163 10.87 5.16 20.26
N ASP A 164 10.25 4.08 19.79
CA ASP A 164 10.71 2.75 20.17
C ASP A 164 11.86 2.28 19.28
N LYS A 165 13.07 2.67 19.70
CA LYS A 165 14.36 2.43 19.04
C LYS A 165 14.68 0.94 18.82
N GLN A 166 13.94 0.00 19.43
CA GLN A 166 14.22 -1.44 19.31
C GLN A 166 13.85 -2.04 17.95
N PHE A 167 12.72 -1.66 17.36
CA PHE A 167 12.25 -2.29 16.11
C PHE A 167 13.15 -1.95 14.90
N VAL A 168 13.66 -0.72 14.84
CA VAL A 168 14.62 -0.30 13.80
C VAL A 168 15.99 -0.97 14.01
N ARG A 169 16.41 -1.19 15.25
CA ARG A 169 17.67 -1.87 15.57
C ARG A 169 17.66 -3.34 15.15
N GLU A 170 16.54 -4.03 15.35
CA GLU A 170 16.41 -5.45 15.00
C GLU A 170 16.24 -5.69 13.50
N LEU A 171 15.52 -4.81 12.78
CA LEU A 171 15.28 -5.00 11.35
C LEU A 171 16.50 -4.67 10.47
N TYR A 172 17.39 -3.79 10.94
CA TYR A 172 18.56 -3.30 10.18
C TYR A 172 19.91 -3.75 10.77
N GLY A 173 19.91 -4.65 11.76
CA GLY A 173 21.15 -5.24 12.28
C GLY A 173 22.16 -4.23 12.86
N VAL A 174 21.70 -3.09 13.37
CA VAL A 174 22.58 -2.08 13.98
C VAL A 174 22.88 -2.48 15.42
N GLY A 175 23.75 -3.49 15.58
CA GLY A 175 24.44 -3.78 16.82
C GLY A 175 25.45 -2.66 17.10
N GLY A 176 25.44 -2.13 18.32
CA GLY A 176 26.14 -0.90 18.67
C GLY A 176 27.66 -0.96 18.57
N ASP A 177 28.25 0.20 18.27
CA ASP A 177 29.18 0.89 19.17
C ASP A 177 28.94 2.40 18.97
N GLU A 178 28.86 3.15 20.07
CA GLU A 178 28.87 4.61 20.02
C GLU A 178 30.23 5.05 19.42
N ASP A 179 30.20 5.86 18.36
CA ASP A 179 31.34 6.56 17.71
C ASP A 179 31.97 6.05 16.40
N ALA A 180 31.44 5.05 15.70
CA ALA A 180 31.79 4.88 14.28
C ALA A 180 30.68 4.21 13.49
N ALA A 181 29.96 4.97 12.65
CA ALA A 181 29.05 4.37 11.68
C ALA A 181 29.86 3.74 10.54
N PRO A 182 29.83 2.41 10.33
CA PRO A 182 30.32 1.84 9.08
C PRO A 182 29.26 2.03 7.99
N GLU A 183 29.71 2.33 6.77
CA GLU A 183 28.81 2.39 5.61
C GLU A 183 28.06 1.06 5.44
N PRO A 184 26.74 1.08 5.15
CA PRO A 184 25.94 -0.12 5.04
C PRO A 184 26.35 -0.96 3.83
N ASP A 185 26.69 -2.23 4.08
CA ASP A 185 26.89 -3.27 3.07
C ASP A 185 25.53 -3.66 2.44
N PRO A 186 25.33 -3.42 1.14
CA PRO A 186 24.05 -3.67 0.46
C PRO A 186 23.69 -5.17 0.32
N ALA A 187 24.55 -6.11 0.73
CA ALA A 187 24.37 -7.54 0.48
C ALA A 187 23.69 -8.34 1.61
N ARG A 188 23.44 -7.76 2.79
CA ARG A 188 22.83 -8.49 3.93
C ARG A 188 21.45 -7.95 4.26
N HIS A 189 20.39 -8.57 3.71
CA HIS A 189 19.07 -8.77 4.33
C HIS A 189 18.07 -9.30 3.28
N LEU A 190 17.89 -10.62 3.16
CA LEU A 190 16.72 -11.22 2.48
C LEU A 190 16.44 -12.61 3.06
N THR A 191 15.77 -12.70 4.22
CA THR A 191 14.76 -13.76 4.38
C THR A 191 13.48 -13.21 3.80
N ASP A 192 13.07 -13.76 2.65
CA ASP A 192 11.95 -13.29 1.82
C ASP A 192 10.62 -13.32 2.62
N PRO A 193 10.10 -12.17 3.07
CA PRO A 193 8.84 -12.11 3.82
C PRO A 193 7.64 -12.60 2.99
N LEU A 194 7.77 -12.56 1.65
CA LEU A 194 6.77 -13.08 0.74
C LEU A 194 6.78 -14.60 0.66
N ALA A 195 7.88 -15.27 1.05
CA ALA A 195 7.90 -16.73 1.17
C ALA A 195 7.01 -17.22 2.32
N VAL A 196 6.96 -16.48 3.43
CA VAL A 196 6.06 -16.75 4.57
C VAL A 196 4.60 -16.50 4.16
N HIS A 197 4.34 -15.39 3.46
CA HIS A 197 3.01 -15.07 2.94
C HIS A 197 2.51 -16.09 1.89
N ARG A 198 3.39 -16.53 0.97
CA ARG A 198 3.06 -17.58 -0.03
C ARG A 198 2.78 -18.93 0.63
N ALA A 199 3.48 -19.29 1.70
CA ALA A 199 3.22 -20.51 2.46
C ALA A 199 1.86 -20.48 3.19
N ALA A 200 1.44 -19.31 3.69
CA ALA A 200 0.13 -19.14 4.31
C ALA A 200 -1.02 -19.26 3.28
N LEU A 201 -0.85 -18.67 2.09
CA LEU A 201 -1.86 -18.75 1.01
C LEU A 201 -1.94 -20.11 0.33
N ALA A 202 -0.86 -20.91 0.33
CA ALA A 202 -0.85 -22.24 -0.28
C ALA A 202 -1.57 -23.33 0.53
N ASN A 203 -1.99 -23.03 1.76
CA ASN A 203 -2.71 -23.94 2.65
C ASN A 203 -4.23 -23.66 2.72
N LEU A 204 -4.74 -22.79 1.83
CA LEU A 204 -6.18 -22.50 1.62
C LEU A 204 -6.66 -23.10 0.30
#